data_AF-A0A8T7IX05-F1
#
_entry.id   AF-A0A8T7IX05-F1
#
_cell.length_a   1.000
_cell.length_b   1.000
_cell.length_c   1.000
_cell.angle_alpha   90.00
_cell.angle_beta   90.00
_cell.angle_gamma   90.00
#
_symmetry.space_group_name_H-M   'P 1'
#
loop_
_entity.id
_entity.type
_entity.pdbx_description
1 polymer ?
#
loop_
_entity_poly.entity_id
_entity_poly.type
_entity_poly.pdbx_seq_one_letter_code
_entity_poly.pdbx_strand_id
1 'polypeptide(L)'
;MRTPSQQDFFTAPASRLIQGTINRVEQIEVDGHSYARRWMSPRRLGSASRNVEQRVWTRAAEQELSPRLILWDDNNNACISDWVMSSKEEAPIARIVETVRHFHTLEQRMIDHTPAFMELMSHYKEPSRHQSLFERIIQLEDTLSLSQLPHVVSHNDLGSNNLLYSGNRVWLIDFEYAGINHPWVDVATLWIDRHEQYSLESMGMMYANTAAFAFNKLELEALEATAELCTLLGLAWAEHSEPSWREKFTRALSHLASH
;
A
#
# COMPACT_ATOMS: atom_id res chain seq x y z
N MET A 1 0.61 35.95 7.02
CA MET A 1 1.74 35.05 7.31
C MET A 1 2.45 34.76 6.02
N ARG A 2 3.79 34.65 6.02
CA ARG A 2 4.57 34.26 4.84
C ARG A 2 4.38 32.75 4.61
N THR A 3 4.27 32.33 3.35
CA THR A 3 4.34 30.91 3.00
C THR A 3 5.78 30.42 3.17
N PRO A 4 6.04 29.34 3.94
CA PRO A 4 7.38 28.79 4.08
C PRO A 4 8.01 28.51 2.71
N SER A 5 9.27 28.87 2.56
CA SER A 5 10.05 28.54 1.37
C SER A 5 10.60 27.11 1.48
N GLN A 6 11.00 26.55 0.34
CA GLN A 6 11.66 25.24 0.29
C GLN A 6 12.86 25.14 1.24
N GLN A 7 13.69 26.20 1.29
CA GLN A 7 14.86 26.26 2.16
C GLN A 7 14.50 26.17 3.65
N ASP A 8 13.35 26.72 4.05
CA ASP A 8 12.89 26.71 5.44
C ASP A 8 12.65 25.26 5.91
N PHE A 9 12.06 24.41 5.04
CA PHE A 9 11.84 22.99 5.35
C PHE A 9 13.14 22.17 5.43
N PHE A 10 14.12 22.43 4.56
CA PHE A 10 15.36 21.64 4.53
C PHE A 10 16.38 22.05 5.60
N THR A 11 16.29 23.27 6.14
CA THR A 11 17.17 23.75 7.21
C THR A 11 16.59 23.54 8.61
N ALA A 12 15.27 23.34 8.72
CA ALA A 12 14.62 23.08 9.99
C ALA A 12 15.23 21.84 10.70
N PRO A 13 15.56 21.94 11.99
CA PRO A 13 16.06 20.82 12.76
C PRO A 13 14.95 19.78 12.96
N ALA A 14 15.33 18.50 12.92
CA ALA A 14 14.40 17.41 13.21
C ALA A 14 14.10 17.37 14.72
N SER A 15 12.82 17.43 15.09
CA SER A 15 12.36 17.22 16.47
C SER A 15 12.15 15.73 16.78
N ARG A 16 11.88 14.93 15.75
CA ARG A 16 11.74 13.47 15.84
C ARG A 16 12.24 12.80 14.56
N LEU A 17 12.84 11.63 14.70
CA LEU A 17 13.19 10.74 13.60
C LEU A 17 12.34 9.48 13.67
N ILE A 18 11.69 9.13 12.56
CA ILE A 18 11.07 7.84 12.31
C ILE A 18 11.87 7.17 11.20
N GLN A 19 12.45 6.02 11.52
CA GLN A 19 13.21 5.22 10.57
C GLN A 19 12.43 3.94 10.30
N GLY A 20 11.89 3.81 9.09
CA GLY A 20 11.40 2.53 8.58
C GLY A 20 12.56 1.67 8.05
N THR A 21 12.23 0.56 7.40
CA THR A 21 13.22 -0.33 6.77
C THR A 21 14.10 0.40 5.75
N ILE A 22 13.54 1.41 5.09
CA ILE A 22 14.22 2.23 4.07
C ILE A 22 13.86 3.72 4.10
N ASN A 23 12.64 4.05 4.52
CA ASN A 23 12.16 5.43 4.50
C ASN A 23 12.62 6.16 5.76
N ARG A 24 13.29 7.30 5.53
CA ARG A 24 13.70 8.23 6.60
C ARG A 24 12.71 9.38 6.62
N VAL A 25 11.91 9.44 7.69
CA VAL A 25 10.93 10.49 7.91
C VAL A 25 11.31 11.26 9.16
N GLU A 26 11.40 12.58 9.03
CA GLU A 26 11.70 13.49 10.12
C GLU A 26 10.50 14.36 10.41
N GLN A 27 10.12 14.49 11.68
CA GLN A 27 9.24 15.57 12.10
C GLN A 27 10.09 16.84 12.19
N ILE A 28 9.68 17.88 11.49
CA ILE A 28 10.27 19.22 11.56
C ILE A 28 9.19 20.22 11.94
N GLU A 29 9.60 21.33 12.54
CA GLU A 29 8.71 22.45 12.84
C GLU A 29 9.14 23.67 12.02
N VAL A 30 8.19 24.27 11.29
CA VAL A 30 8.41 25.48 10.50
C VAL A 30 7.24 26.43 10.75
N ASP A 31 7.55 27.65 11.17
CA ASP A 31 6.54 28.68 11.51
C ASP A 31 5.42 28.17 12.44
N GLY A 32 5.80 27.38 13.46
CA GLY A 32 4.87 26.83 14.47
C GLY A 32 3.99 25.67 13.97
N HIS A 33 4.24 25.14 12.78
CA HIS A 33 3.52 23.99 12.22
C HIS A 33 4.46 22.79 12.06
N SER A 34 3.96 21.59 12.38
CA SER A 34 4.72 20.35 12.22
C SER A 34 4.55 19.75 10.82
N TYR A 35 5.65 19.34 10.22
CA TYR A 35 5.69 18.69 8.91
C TYR A 35 6.47 17.38 8.97
N ALA A 36 6.13 16.46 8.08
CA ALA A 36 6.93 15.28 7.78
C ALA A 36 7.86 15.60 6.61
N ARG A 37 9.17 15.66 6.87
CA ARG A 37 10.22 15.68 5.84
C ARG A 37 10.64 14.25 5.55
N ARG A 38 10.30 13.76 4.35
CA ARG A 38 10.61 12.41 3.89
C ARG A 38 11.70 12.46 2.85
N TRP A 39 12.76 11.69 3.06
CA TRP A 39 13.73 11.37 2.03
C TRP A 39 13.22 10.15 1.28
N MET A 40 12.98 10.29 -0.02
CA MET A 40 12.36 9.24 -0.83
C MET A 40 13.35 8.09 -1.02
N SER A 41 12.91 6.85 -0.82
CA SER A 41 13.69 5.63 -1.08
C SER A 41 14.23 5.59 -2.52
N PRO A 42 15.37 4.95 -2.84
CA PRO A 42 15.66 4.61 -4.24
C PRO A 42 14.48 3.82 -4.83
N ARG A 43 14.10 4.09 -6.09
CA ARG A 43 13.01 3.36 -6.74
C ARG A 43 13.30 1.86 -6.73
N ARG A 44 12.30 1.06 -6.40
CA ARG A 44 12.37 -0.39 -6.42
C ARG A 44 11.68 -0.92 -7.68
N LEU A 45 11.92 -2.19 -7.96
CA LEU A 45 11.15 -2.87 -8.98
C LEU A 45 9.67 -2.87 -8.57
N GLY A 46 8.81 -2.59 -9.53
CA GLY A 46 7.37 -2.50 -9.29
C GLY A 46 6.92 -1.19 -8.67
N SER A 47 7.84 -0.29 -8.28
CA SER A 47 7.45 1.03 -7.84
C SER A 47 6.86 1.83 -9.00
N ALA A 48 5.85 2.64 -8.67
CA ALA A 48 5.31 3.64 -9.54
C ALA A 48 6.39 4.65 -9.96
N SER A 49 6.14 5.37 -11.05
CA SER A 49 6.97 6.53 -11.33
C SER A 49 6.77 7.59 -10.24
N ARG A 50 7.79 8.38 -9.93
CA ARG A 50 7.67 9.51 -8.96
C ARG A 50 6.50 10.43 -9.27
N ASN A 51 6.25 10.61 -10.56
CA ASN A 51 5.18 11.45 -11.06
C ASN A 51 3.79 10.82 -10.84
N VAL A 52 3.69 9.49 -10.87
CA VAL A 52 2.47 8.75 -10.48
C VAL A 52 2.30 8.76 -8.97
N GLU A 53 3.34 8.45 -8.20
CA GLU A 53 3.34 8.49 -6.73
C GLU A 53 2.86 9.85 -6.21
N GLN A 54 3.45 10.94 -6.71
CA GLN A 54 3.07 12.30 -6.39
C GLN A 54 1.59 12.59 -6.72
N ARG A 55 1.11 12.14 -7.88
CA ARG A 55 -0.29 12.33 -8.30
C ARG A 55 -1.26 11.60 -7.40
N VAL A 56 -1.00 10.33 -7.12
CA VAL A 56 -1.86 9.50 -6.25
C VAL A 56 -1.93 10.14 -4.87
N TRP A 57 -0.78 10.53 -4.31
CA TRP A 57 -0.74 11.20 -3.01
C TRP A 57 -1.53 12.52 -3.04
N THR A 58 -1.30 13.37 -4.05
CA THR A 58 -2.02 14.65 -4.17
C THR A 58 -3.54 14.45 -4.19
N ARG A 59 -4.04 13.49 -4.99
CA ARG A 59 -5.48 13.18 -5.05
C ARG A 59 -6.02 12.59 -3.76
N ALA A 60 -5.27 11.71 -3.12
CA ALA A 60 -5.65 11.15 -1.82
C ALA A 60 -5.76 12.27 -0.76
N ALA A 61 -4.82 13.22 -0.77
CA ALA A 61 -4.84 14.37 0.12
C ALA A 61 -6.03 15.31 -0.14
N GLU A 62 -6.39 15.54 -1.40
CA GLU A 62 -7.58 16.34 -1.78
C GLU A 62 -8.89 15.73 -1.24
N GLN A 63 -8.94 14.41 -1.05
CA GLN A 63 -10.06 13.68 -0.46
C GLN A 63 -9.90 13.42 1.05
N GLU A 64 -8.91 14.06 1.70
CA GLU A 64 -8.59 13.88 3.12
C GLU A 64 -8.26 12.43 3.53
N LEU A 65 -7.74 11.62 2.59
CA LEU A 65 -7.32 10.23 2.80
C LEU A 65 -5.84 10.10 3.14
N SER A 66 -5.06 11.16 2.93
CA SER A 66 -3.62 11.18 3.14
C SER A 66 -3.18 12.55 3.66
N PRO A 67 -2.06 12.67 4.39
CA PRO A 67 -1.54 13.97 4.79
C PRO A 67 -1.28 14.84 3.55
N ARG A 68 -1.57 16.13 3.65
CA ARG A 68 -1.41 17.05 2.51
C ARG A 68 0.05 17.10 2.07
N LEU A 69 0.29 16.90 0.79
CA LEU A 69 1.60 17.07 0.17
C LEU A 69 1.88 18.57 -0.05
N ILE A 70 2.91 19.08 0.61
CA ILE A 70 3.29 20.51 0.58
C ILE A 70 4.32 20.78 -0.50
N LEU A 71 5.30 19.89 -0.62
CA LEU A 71 6.41 20.02 -1.54
C LEU A 71 6.81 18.65 -2.06
N TRP A 72 7.09 18.59 -3.36
CA TRP A 72 7.77 17.48 -4.00
C TRP A 72 9.06 18.01 -4.64
N ASP A 73 10.19 17.43 -4.28
CA ASP A 73 11.51 17.89 -4.70
C ASP A 73 12.36 16.73 -5.22
N ASP A 74 12.28 16.49 -6.52
CA ASP A 74 13.06 15.46 -7.20
C ASP A 74 14.57 15.71 -7.12
N ASN A 75 15.01 16.97 -7.04
CA ASN A 75 16.45 17.31 -7.02
C ASN A 75 17.11 16.86 -5.73
N ASN A 76 16.42 17.05 -4.60
CA ASN A 76 16.89 16.58 -3.29
C ASN A 76 16.35 15.18 -2.93
N ASN A 77 15.61 14.55 -3.84
CA ASN A 77 14.95 13.26 -3.64
C ASN A 77 14.15 13.24 -2.31
N ALA A 78 13.37 14.28 -2.08
CA ALA A 78 12.63 14.49 -0.85
C ALA A 78 11.22 15.07 -1.09
N CYS A 79 10.35 14.89 -0.12
CA CYS A 79 9.03 15.51 -0.10
C CYS A 79 8.66 15.97 1.30
N ILE A 80 7.79 16.97 1.37
CA ILE A 80 7.26 17.55 2.60
C ILE A 80 5.76 17.36 2.62
N SER A 81 5.21 16.86 3.72
CA SER A 81 3.78 16.76 3.96
C SER A 81 3.39 17.24 5.34
N ASP A 82 2.10 17.47 5.58
CA ASP A 82 1.60 17.74 6.93
C ASP A 82 1.97 16.58 7.88
N TRP A 83 2.40 16.89 9.10
CA TRP A 83 2.67 15.85 10.09
C TRP A 83 1.37 15.33 10.72
N VAL A 84 1.14 14.03 10.65
CA VAL A 84 0.04 13.38 11.37
C VAL A 84 0.58 12.67 12.61
N MET A 85 0.13 13.12 13.79
CA MET A 85 0.41 12.42 15.03
C MET A 85 -0.49 11.20 15.17
N SER A 86 0.03 10.02 14.82
CA SER A 86 -0.71 8.76 14.97
C SER A 86 -0.89 8.39 16.45
N SER A 87 -2.07 7.87 16.76
CA SER A 87 -2.40 7.18 18.00
C SER A 87 -1.57 5.91 18.14
N LYS A 88 -1.42 5.46 19.39
CA LYS A 88 -0.91 4.12 19.70
C LYS A 88 -1.97 3.03 19.54
N GLU A 89 -3.24 3.42 19.54
CA GLU A 89 -4.35 2.52 19.31
C GLU A 89 -4.44 2.16 17.83
N GLU A 90 -4.78 0.91 17.53
CA GLU A 90 -5.08 0.49 16.18
C GLU A 90 -6.40 1.11 15.70
N ALA A 91 -6.45 1.48 14.42
CA ALA A 91 -7.69 1.91 13.79
C ALA A 91 -8.70 0.74 13.77
N PRO A 92 -9.99 1.00 14.03
CA PRO A 92 -11.03 0.00 13.82
C PRO A 92 -11.04 -0.47 12.36
N ILE A 93 -11.14 -1.79 12.13
CA ILE A 93 -11.09 -2.37 10.78
C ILE A 93 -12.13 -1.75 9.83
N ALA A 94 -13.33 -1.45 10.33
CA ALA A 94 -14.38 -0.81 9.55
C ALA A 94 -13.94 0.56 9.00
N ARG A 95 -13.19 1.35 9.79
CA ARG A 95 -12.64 2.64 9.34
C ARG A 95 -11.55 2.46 8.29
N ILE A 96 -10.71 1.44 8.44
CA ILE A 96 -9.69 1.13 7.43
C ILE A 96 -10.37 0.76 6.11
N VAL A 97 -11.35 -0.15 6.14
CA VAL A 97 -12.09 -0.59 4.95
C VAL A 97 -12.84 0.57 4.29
N GLU A 98 -13.47 1.46 5.06
CA GLU A 98 -14.09 2.70 4.56
C GLU A 98 -13.07 3.59 3.84
N THR A 99 -11.91 3.85 4.46
CA THR A 99 -10.82 4.65 3.87
C THR A 99 -10.29 4.03 2.59
N VAL A 100 -10.04 2.72 2.58
CA VAL A 100 -9.57 1.98 1.38
C VAL A 100 -10.61 2.06 0.27
N ARG A 101 -11.89 1.86 0.58
CA ARG A 101 -12.95 1.99 -0.42
C ARG A 101 -13.07 3.41 -0.97
N HIS A 102 -12.85 4.44 -0.15
CA HIS A 102 -12.82 5.82 -0.65
C HIS A 102 -11.59 6.05 -1.55
N PHE A 103 -10.42 5.53 -1.17
CA PHE A 103 -9.21 5.57 -1.99
C PHE A 103 -9.40 4.90 -3.36
N HIS A 104 -10.13 3.79 -3.42
CA HIS A 104 -10.46 3.11 -4.69
C HIS A 104 -11.37 3.93 -5.64
N THR A 105 -11.94 5.06 -5.19
CA THR A 105 -12.71 5.98 -6.06
C THR A 105 -11.88 7.10 -6.68
N LEU A 106 -10.60 7.22 -6.33
CA LEU A 106 -9.76 8.26 -6.89
C LEU A 106 -9.74 8.19 -8.42
N GLU A 107 -9.69 9.37 -9.06
CA GLU A 107 -9.66 9.46 -10.50
C GLU A 107 -8.42 8.74 -11.06
N GLN A 108 -8.63 7.84 -12.02
CA GLN A 108 -7.56 7.03 -12.61
C GLN A 108 -6.76 7.77 -13.69
N ARG A 109 -7.25 8.93 -14.15
CA ARG A 109 -6.64 9.71 -15.25
C ARG A 109 -5.16 9.99 -14.97
N MET A 110 -4.27 9.75 -15.93
CA MET A 110 -2.81 9.93 -15.77
C MET A 110 -2.15 9.03 -14.71
N ILE A 111 -2.80 7.97 -14.24
CA ILE A 111 -2.15 6.90 -13.47
C ILE A 111 -1.85 5.78 -14.47
N ASP A 112 -0.62 5.78 -14.98
CA ASP A 112 -0.09 4.86 -16.00
C ASP A 112 0.87 3.85 -15.37
N HIS A 113 0.46 3.26 -14.25
CA HIS A 113 1.22 2.24 -13.56
C HIS A 113 0.30 1.07 -13.20
N THR A 114 0.64 -0.13 -13.67
CA THR A 114 -0.10 -1.36 -13.40
C THR A 114 0.92 -2.45 -13.08
N PRO A 115 1.22 -2.71 -11.80
CA PRO A 115 2.15 -3.76 -11.43
C PRO A 115 1.61 -5.14 -11.87
N ALA A 116 2.46 -5.94 -12.51
CA ALA A 116 2.12 -7.29 -12.93
C ALA A 116 2.84 -8.33 -12.06
N PHE A 117 2.12 -9.27 -11.45
CA PHE A 117 2.71 -10.24 -10.51
C PHE A 117 3.81 -11.08 -11.16
N MET A 118 3.59 -11.55 -12.40
CA MET A 118 4.60 -12.32 -13.13
C MET A 118 5.91 -11.53 -13.35
N GLU A 119 5.82 -10.27 -13.75
CA GLU A 119 6.99 -9.40 -13.94
C GLU A 119 7.74 -9.23 -12.63
N LEU A 120 7.02 -8.92 -11.55
CA LEU A 120 7.61 -8.74 -10.22
C LEU A 120 8.25 -10.02 -9.70
N MET A 121 7.60 -11.17 -9.87
CA MET A 121 8.14 -12.45 -9.43
C MET A 121 9.41 -12.83 -10.20
N SER A 122 9.45 -12.58 -11.51
CA SER A 122 10.60 -12.90 -12.37
C SER A 122 11.92 -12.24 -11.93
N HIS A 123 11.83 -11.15 -11.17
CA HIS A 123 12.99 -10.49 -10.58
C HIS A 123 13.55 -11.19 -9.35
N TYR A 124 12.69 -11.78 -8.51
CA TYR A 124 13.12 -12.46 -7.30
C TYR A 124 13.42 -13.94 -7.53
N LYS A 125 12.75 -14.56 -8.51
CA LYS A 125 12.82 -15.99 -8.80
C LYS A 125 12.99 -16.22 -10.29
N GLU A 126 14.05 -16.93 -10.66
CA GLU A 126 14.31 -17.33 -12.04
C GLU A 126 13.25 -18.35 -12.51
N PRO A 127 12.47 -18.06 -13.58
CA PRO A 127 11.39 -18.95 -14.04
C PRO A 127 11.86 -20.38 -14.33
N SER A 128 13.04 -20.53 -14.94
CA SER A 128 13.62 -21.84 -15.28
C SER A 128 13.92 -22.71 -14.06
N ARG A 129 14.18 -22.11 -12.89
CA ARG A 129 14.49 -22.83 -11.64
C ARG A 129 13.25 -23.03 -10.75
N HIS A 130 12.15 -22.35 -11.06
CA HIS A 130 10.95 -22.29 -10.26
C HIS A 130 9.68 -22.53 -11.09
N GLN A 131 9.75 -23.43 -12.08
CA GLN A 131 8.68 -23.64 -13.07
C GLN A 131 7.29 -23.82 -12.42
N SER A 132 7.17 -24.67 -11.39
CA SER A 132 5.89 -24.91 -10.71
C SER A 132 5.31 -23.68 -10.02
N LEU A 133 6.16 -22.78 -9.50
CA LEU A 133 5.72 -21.51 -8.91
C LEU A 133 5.14 -20.60 -9.99
N PHE A 134 5.77 -20.51 -11.16
CA PHE A 134 5.28 -19.67 -12.25
C PHE A 134 4.00 -20.25 -12.88
N GLU A 135 3.90 -21.58 -13.01
CA GLU A 135 2.65 -22.24 -13.40
C GLU A 135 1.51 -21.94 -12.40
N ARG A 136 1.82 -21.94 -11.10
CA ARG A 136 0.84 -21.54 -10.06
C ARG A 136 0.44 -20.08 -10.19
N ILE A 137 1.38 -19.16 -10.40
CA ILE A 137 1.09 -17.73 -10.59
C ILE A 137 0.14 -17.51 -11.77
N ILE A 138 0.39 -18.18 -12.90
CA ILE A 138 -0.49 -18.10 -14.08
C ILE A 138 -1.91 -18.55 -13.72
N GLN A 139 -2.06 -19.68 -13.03
CA GLN A 139 -3.37 -20.18 -12.61
C GLN A 139 -4.10 -19.21 -11.67
N LEU A 140 -3.37 -18.55 -10.78
CA LEU A 140 -3.92 -17.56 -9.87
C LEU A 140 -4.34 -16.29 -10.60
N GLU A 141 -3.53 -15.80 -11.55
CA GLU A 141 -3.88 -14.66 -12.41
C GLU A 141 -5.11 -14.98 -13.28
N ASP A 142 -5.18 -16.20 -13.85
CA ASP A 142 -6.35 -16.67 -14.60
C ASP A 142 -7.61 -16.68 -13.71
N THR A 143 -7.49 -17.14 -12.46
CA THR A 143 -8.60 -17.15 -11.49
C THR A 143 -9.05 -15.73 -11.15
N LEU A 144 -8.11 -14.83 -10.86
CA LEU A 144 -8.39 -13.42 -10.59
C LEU A 144 -9.10 -12.74 -11.79
N SER A 145 -8.69 -13.08 -13.01
CA SER A 145 -9.27 -12.50 -14.24
C SER A 145 -10.74 -12.84 -14.47
N LEU A 146 -11.29 -13.83 -13.75
CA LEU A 146 -12.71 -14.15 -13.80
C LEU A 146 -13.58 -13.08 -13.11
N SER A 147 -13.02 -12.37 -12.12
CA SER A 147 -13.69 -11.23 -11.49
C SER A 147 -14.04 -10.16 -12.51
N GLN A 148 -15.26 -9.63 -12.40
CA GLN A 148 -15.77 -8.56 -13.26
C GLN A 148 -15.68 -7.19 -12.60
N LEU A 149 -15.00 -7.10 -11.45
CA LEU A 149 -14.80 -5.82 -10.78
C LEU A 149 -13.88 -4.93 -11.63
N PRO A 150 -14.20 -3.64 -11.78
CA PRO A 150 -13.30 -2.72 -12.46
C PRO A 150 -12.02 -2.55 -11.65
N HIS A 151 -10.90 -2.41 -12.34
CA HIS A 151 -9.67 -1.96 -11.69
C HIS A 151 -9.85 -0.57 -11.09
N VAL A 152 -9.10 -0.32 -10.02
CA VAL A 152 -9.18 0.90 -9.19
C VAL A 152 -7.77 1.47 -8.99
N VAL A 153 -7.70 2.70 -8.48
CA VAL A 153 -6.44 3.16 -7.87
C VAL A 153 -6.23 2.35 -6.60
N SER A 154 -5.23 1.48 -6.63
CA SER A 154 -4.83 0.57 -5.57
C SER A 154 -3.50 1.05 -4.99
N HIS A 155 -3.34 0.96 -3.68
CA HIS A 155 -2.12 1.31 -2.97
C HIS A 155 -1.04 0.23 -3.17
N ASN A 156 -1.48 -1.02 -3.34
CA ASN A 156 -0.67 -2.23 -3.57
C ASN A 156 0.25 -2.65 -2.40
N ASP A 157 0.18 -1.98 -1.25
CA ASP A 157 1.03 -2.25 -0.08
C ASP A 157 0.36 -1.81 1.24
N LEU A 158 -0.90 -2.20 1.46
CA LEU A 158 -1.66 -1.77 2.65
C LEU A 158 -1.38 -2.63 3.90
N GLY A 159 -0.16 -2.55 4.42
CA GLY A 159 0.16 -3.05 5.77
C GLY A 159 -0.12 -2.02 6.87
N SER A 160 -0.18 -2.45 8.14
CA SER A 160 -0.31 -1.54 9.31
C SER A 160 0.71 -0.40 9.34
N ASN A 161 1.91 -0.63 8.82
CA ASN A 161 2.97 0.39 8.74
C ASN A 161 2.61 1.57 7.83
N ASN A 162 1.68 1.39 6.90
CA ASN A 162 1.25 2.40 5.93
C ASN A 162 -0.11 3.05 6.33
N LEU A 163 -0.58 2.79 7.56
CA LEU A 163 -1.80 3.34 8.12
C LEU A 163 -1.48 4.18 9.36
N LEU A 164 -1.88 5.46 9.36
CA LEU A 164 -1.84 6.30 10.56
C LEU A 164 -3.26 6.51 11.09
N TYR A 165 -3.47 6.34 12.39
CA TYR A 165 -4.77 6.55 13.01
C TYR A 165 -4.75 7.80 13.88
N SER A 166 -5.52 8.83 13.55
CA SER A 166 -5.54 10.07 14.33
C SER A 166 -6.89 10.74 14.27
N GLY A 167 -7.42 11.17 15.42
CA GLY A 167 -8.69 11.88 15.50
C GLY A 167 -9.87 11.13 14.88
N ASN A 168 -9.93 9.80 15.07
CA ASN A 168 -10.94 8.91 14.46
C ASN A 168 -10.91 8.89 12.91
N ARG A 169 -9.75 9.19 12.32
CA ARG A 169 -9.48 9.09 10.87
C ARG A 169 -8.30 8.16 10.61
N VAL A 170 -8.37 7.44 9.50
CA VAL A 170 -7.25 6.65 8.97
C VAL A 170 -6.63 7.42 7.81
N TRP A 171 -5.32 7.63 7.88
CA TRP A 171 -4.53 8.28 6.86
C TRP A 171 -3.63 7.26 6.18
N LEU A 172 -3.68 7.20 4.86
CA LEU A 172 -2.81 6.38 4.02
C LEU A 172 -1.51 7.15 3.74
N ILE A 173 -0.38 6.44 3.80
CA ILE A 173 0.95 6.98 3.48
C ILE A 173 1.73 5.97 2.65
N ASP A 174 2.78 6.43 1.99
CA ASP A 174 3.73 5.55 1.27
C ASP A 174 3.17 4.91 -0.02
N PHE A 175 2.83 5.77 -0.98
CA PHE A 175 2.23 5.40 -2.27
C PHE A 175 3.26 4.93 -3.32
N GLU A 176 4.44 4.45 -2.92
CA GLU A 176 5.52 4.13 -3.86
C GLU A 176 5.18 3.00 -4.83
N TYR A 177 4.23 2.13 -4.48
CA TYR A 177 3.70 1.05 -5.34
C TYR A 177 2.31 1.34 -5.90
N ALA A 178 1.73 2.51 -5.62
CA ALA A 178 0.35 2.78 -5.98
C ALA A 178 0.14 2.87 -7.50
N GLY A 179 -0.94 2.29 -7.99
CA GLY A 179 -1.23 2.18 -9.42
C GLY A 179 -2.65 1.68 -9.69
N ILE A 180 -2.96 1.42 -10.96
CA ILE A 180 -4.20 0.78 -11.37
C ILE A 180 -4.07 -0.73 -11.18
N ASN A 181 -4.92 -1.30 -10.33
CA ASN A 181 -4.92 -2.73 -10.05
C ASN A 181 -6.31 -3.25 -9.66
N HIS A 182 -6.44 -4.57 -9.49
CA HIS A 182 -7.65 -5.17 -8.94
C HIS A 182 -7.86 -4.73 -7.47
N PRO A 183 -9.10 -4.37 -7.04
CA PRO A 183 -9.35 -3.94 -5.66
C PRO A 183 -8.99 -4.99 -4.60
N TRP A 184 -8.97 -6.26 -4.98
CA TRP A 184 -8.56 -7.35 -4.08
C TRP A 184 -7.09 -7.31 -3.66
N VAL A 185 -6.22 -6.60 -4.38
CA VAL A 185 -4.81 -6.47 -3.99
C VAL A 185 -4.67 -5.72 -2.67
N ASP A 186 -5.40 -4.62 -2.52
CA ASP A 186 -5.42 -3.83 -1.29
C ASP A 186 -6.09 -4.56 -0.12
N VAL A 187 -7.16 -5.32 -0.39
CA VAL A 187 -7.82 -6.15 0.63
C VAL A 187 -6.92 -7.33 1.06
N ALA A 188 -6.23 -7.96 0.11
CA ALA A 188 -5.31 -9.06 0.35
C ALA A 188 -4.09 -8.62 1.17
N THR A 189 -3.44 -7.51 0.79
CA THR A 189 -2.28 -6.98 1.52
C THR A 189 -2.63 -6.57 2.95
N LEU A 190 -3.83 -5.99 3.15
CA LEU A 190 -4.36 -5.73 4.49
C LEU A 190 -4.64 -7.01 5.27
N TRP A 191 -5.20 -8.04 4.64
CA TRP A 191 -5.46 -9.32 5.28
C TRP A 191 -4.17 -10.04 5.68
N ILE A 192 -3.10 -10.01 4.88
CA ILE A 192 -1.81 -10.64 5.23
C ILE A 192 -1.29 -10.13 6.58
N ASP A 193 -1.50 -8.86 6.90
CA ASP A 193 -1.11 -8.27 8.18
C ASP A 193 -2.05 -8.63 9.35
N ARG A 194 -3.25 -9.14 9.04
CA ARG A 194 -4.38 -9.32 9.97
C ARG A 194 -5.01 -10.71 9.94
N HIS A 195 -4.36 -11.68 9.30
CA HIS A 195 -4.90 -13.01 9.06
C HIS A 195 -5.20 -13.79 10.35
N GLU A 196 -4.51 -13.46 11.45
CA GLU A 196 -4.80 -14.04 12.78
C GLU A 196 -6.09 -13.48 13.40
N GLN A 197 -6.58 -12.32 12.94
CA GLN A 197 -7.73 -11.61 13.49
C GLN A 197 -9.00 -11.77 12.64
N TYR A 198 -8.84 -11.92 11.32
CA TYR A 198 -9.94 -11.96 10.36
C TYR A 198 -9.72 -13.06 9.32
N SER A 199 -10.77 -13.81 8.99
CA SER A 199 -10.75 -14.69 7.82
C SER A 199 -10.75 -13.85 6.55
N LEU A 200 -10.19 -14.41 5.47
CA LEU A 200 -10.17 -13.73 4.18
C LEU A 200 -11.59 -13.44 3.65
N GLU A 201 -12.51 -14.40 3.80
CA GLU A 201 -13.92 -14.24 3.46
C GLU A 201 -14.56 -13.06 4.21
N SER A 202 -14.29 -12.93 5.53
CA SER A 202 -14.86 -11.83 6.33
C SER A 202 -14.34 -10.46 5.87
N MET A 203 -13.06 -10.38 5.47
CA MET A 203 -12.47 -9.16 4.90
C MET A 203 -13.10 -8.80 3.55
N GLY A 204 -13.27 -9.79 2.67
CA GLY A 204 -13.95 -9.64 1.39
C GLY A 204 -15.39 -9.16 1.55
N MET A 205 -16.14 -9.78 2.46
CA MET A 205 -17.52 -9.37 2.79
C MET A 205 -17.59 -7.93 3.33
N MET A 206 -16.71 -7.55 4.25
CA MET A 206 -16.67 -6.18 4.78
C MET A 206 -16.43 -5.15 3.68
N TYR A 207 -15.45 -5.41 2.81
CA TYR A 207 -15.15 -4.53 1.68
C TYR A 207 -16.31 -4.47 0.67
N ALA A 208 -16.85 -5.62 0.25
CA ALA A 208 -17.95 -5.69 -0.71
C ALA A 208 -19.22 -4.98 -0.22
N ASN A 209 -19.56 -5.14 1.06
CA ASN A 209 -20.66 -4.42 1.70
C ASN A 209 -20.43 -2.90 1.67
N THR A 210 -19.22 -2.45 2.00
CA THR A 210 -18.85 -1.02 1.97
C THR A 210 -18.85 -0.47 0.54
N ALA A 211 -18.45 -1.30 -0.43
CA ALA A 211 -18.39 -0.96 -1.84
C ALA A 211 -19.72 -1.10 -2.59
N ALA A 212 -20.74 -1.64 -1.94
CA ALA A 212 -22.08 -1.90 -2.46
C ALA A 212 -22.12 -2.84 -3.67
N PHE A 213 -21.42 -3.97 -3.61
CA PHE A 213 -21.57 -5.07 -4.59
C PHE A 213 -21.74 -6.43 -3.91
N ALA A 214 -22.24 -7.42 -4.66
CA ALA A 214 -22.46 -8.75 -4.15
C ALA A 214 -21.15 -9.53 -4.03
N PHE A 215 -20.79 -9.94 -2.82
CA PHE A 215 -19.70 -10.89 -2.59
C PHE A 215 -20.19 -12.30 -2.84
N ASN A 216 -19.85 -12.85 -4.00
CA ASN A 216 -20.26 -14.19 -4.43
C ASN A 216 -19.05 -15.13 -4.44
N LYS A 217 -19.28 -16.40 -4.78
CA LYS A 217 -18.23 -17.42 -4.83
C LYS A 217 -17.08 -17.05 -5.77
N LEU A 218 -17.37 -16.45 -6.93
CA LEU A 218 -16.35 -16.05 -7.90
C LEU A 218 -15.46 -14.92 -7.33
N GLU A 219 -16.05 -13.97 -6.59
CA GLU A 219 -15.27 -12.92 -5.92
C GLU A 219 -14.45 -13.45 -4.74
N LEU A 220 -14.94 -14.49 -4.04
CA LEU A 220 -14.15 -15.17 -3.02
C LEU A 220 -12.94 -15.88 -3.64
N GLU A 221 -13.14 -16.65 -4.72
CA GLU A 221 -12.04 -17.33 -5.44
C GLU A 221 -11.02 -16.33 -5.99
N ALA A 222 -11.47 -15.19 -6.51
CA ALA A 222 -10.58 -14.12 -6.96
C ALA A 222 -9.79 -13.49 -5.81
N LEU A 223 -10.42 -13.27 -4.64
CA LEU A 223 -9.75 -12.75 -3.45
C LEU A 223 -8.73 -13.74 -2.88
N GLU A 224 -9.06 -15.03 -2.81
CA GLU A 224 -8.14 -16.11 -2.42
C GLU A 224 -6.93 -16.17 -3.35
N ALA A 225 -7.16 -16.14 -4.66
CA ALA A 225 -6.08 -16.13 -5.63
C ALA A 225 -5.17 -14.90 -5.47
N THR A 226 -5.77 -13.73 -5.23
CA THR A 226 -5.03 -12.49 -5.00
C THR A 226 -4.22 -12.54 -3.70
N ALA A 227 -4.79 -13.07 -2.62
CA ALA A 227 -4.10 -13.23 -1.34
C ALA A 227 -2.88 -14.15 -1.47
N GLU A 228 -2.99 -15.25 -2.22
CA GLU A 228 -1.86 -16.12 -2.49
C GLU A 228 -0.79 -15.43 -3.34
N LEU A 229 -1.17 -14.73 -4.43
CA LEU A 229 -0.26 -13.95 -5.26
C LEU A 229 0.54 -12.91 -4.45
N CYS A 230 -0.16 -12.10 -3.65
CA CYS A 230 0.47 -11.10 -2.76
C CYS A 230 1.39 -11.75 -1.73
N THR A 231 0.99 -12.89 -1.16
CA THR A 231 1.79 -13.60 -0.15
C THR A 231 3.05 -14.21 -0.76
N LEU A 232 2.95 -14.84 -1.93
CA LEU A 232 4.10 -15.39 -2.66
C LEU A 232 5.09 -14.30 -3.06
N LEU A 233 4.59 -13.19 -3.59
CA LEU A 233 5.43 -12.04 -3.95
C LEU A 233 6.11 -11.45 -2.71
N GLY A 234 5.36 -11.24 -1.63
CA GLY A 234 5.91 -10.75 -0.36
C GLY A 234 6.97 -11.67 0.24
N LEU A 235 6.77 -13.00 0.15
CA LEU A 235 7.76 -13.97 0.59
C LEU A 235 9.05 -13.90 -0.26
N ALA A 236 8.92 -13.81 -1.58
CA ALA A 236 10.07 -13.68 -2.48
C ALA A 236 10.85 -12.38 -2.22
N TRP A 237 10.15 -11.28 -1.98
CA TRP A 237 10.74 -10.02 -1.55
C TRP A 237 11.44 -10.14 -0.20
N ALA A 238 10.80 -10.73 0.82
CA ALA A 238 11.37 -10.90 2.16
C ALA A 238 12.61 -11.82 2.12
N GLU A 239 12.61 -12.81 1.24
CA GLU A 239 13.77 -13.66 1.04
C GLU A 239 14.99 -12.92 0.50
N HIS A 240 14.76 -12.01 -0.44
CA HIS A 240 15.82 -11.26 -1.12
C HIS A 240 16.26 -10.01 -0.34
N SER A 241 15.32 -9.27 0.24
CA SER A 241 15.52 -7.90 0.71
C SER A 241 15.46 -7.74 2.22
N GLU A 242 14.52 -8.42 2.89
CA GLU A 242 14.28 -8.23 4.34
C GLU A 242 13.87 -9.56 5.01
N PRO A 243 14.84 -10.42 5.37
CA PRO A 243 14.56 -11.76 5.88
C PRO A 243 13.71 -11.81 7.16
N SER A 244 13.70 -10.73 7.94
CA SER A 244 12.89 -10.63 9.16
C SER A 244 11.38 -10.70 8.90
N TRP A 245 10.93 -10.42 7.66
CA TRP A 245 9.52 -10.46 7.27
C TRP A 245 9.04 -11.82 6.76
N ARG A 246 9.94 -12.80 6.57
CA ARG A 246 9.57 -14.12 6.00
C ARG A 246 8.48 -14.81 6.80
N GLU A 247 8.58 -14.77 8.13
CA GLU A 247 7.63 -15.43 9.02
C GLU A 247 6.20 -14.93 8.82
N LYS A 248 6.02 -13.62 8.64
CA LYS A 248 4.71 -13.01 8.36
C LYS A 248 4.04 -13.63 7.13
N PHE A 249 4.76 -13.70 6.02
CA PHE A 249 4.22 -14.25 4.77
C PHE A 249 4.05 -15.77 4.84
N THR A 250 4.95 -16.50 5.50
CA THR A 250 4.81 -17.96 5.69
C THR A 250 3.57 -18.31 6.52
N ARG A 251 3.27 -17.55 7.58
CA ARG A 251 2.06 -17.74 8.39
C ARG A 251 0.79 -17.46 7.59
N ALA A 252 0.75 -16.35 6.86
CA ALA A 252 -0.38 -16.02 5.98
C ALA A 252 -0.63 -17.13 4.94
N LEU A 253 0.43 -17.63 4.29
CA LEU A 253 0.33 -18.72 3.31
C LEU A 253 -0.21 -20.02 3.95
N SER A 254 0.23 -20.33 5.16
CA SER A 254 -0.25 -21.51 5.90
C SER A 254 -1.73 -21.40 6.26
N HIS A 255 -2.20 -20.17 6.56
CA HIS A 255 -3.62 -19.92 6.82
C HIS A 255 -4.48 -20.11 5.57
N LEU A 256 -4.01 -19.68 4.39
CA LEU A 256 -4.70 -19.94 3.11
C LEU A 256 -4.85 -21.44 2.83
N ALA A 257 -3.84 -22.24 3.13
CA ALA A 257 -3.85 -23.68 2.89
C ALA A 257 -4.70 -24.50 3.88
N SER A 258 -5.20 -23.87 4.94
CA SER A 258 -5.95 -24.54 6.01
C SER A 258 -7.48 -24.52 5.80
N HIS A 259 -7.94 -23.92 4.71
CA HIS A 259 -9.34 -23.77 4.33
C HIS A 259 -9.61 -24.41 2.96
#